data_AF-A0A7R9YVM4-F1
#
_entry.id   AF-A0A7R9YVM4-F1
#
_cell.length_a   1.000
_cell.length_b   1.000
_cell.length_c   1.000
_cell.angle_alpha   90.00
_cell.angle_beta   90.00
_cell.angle_gamma   90.00
#
_symmetry.space_group_name_H-M   'P 1'
#
loop_
_entity.id
_entity.type
_entity.pdbx_description
1 polymer ?
#
loop_
_entity_poly.entity_id
_entity_poly.type
_entity_poly.pdbx_seq_one_letter_code
_entity_poly.pdbx_strand_id
1 'polypeptide(L)'
;MKKQIEEGDGLPDICHTSVCLDAMKEAGFEILEERDMAEDDYGASRGGKPWMLPLLPSWNPFTQRFQFNWLGYALTNASLKLLEFVRLAPRGTCKTQVMLQTGGFGLAGGGKEKIFTPMYLMVGRVPLDKKTK
;
A
#
# COMPACT_ATOMS: atom_id res chain seq x y z
N MET A 1 -1.08 12.42 1.53
CA MET A 1 -1.45 11.00 1.51
C MET A 1 -1.21 10.36 0.15
N LYS A 2 -1.97 10.69 -0.91
CA LYS A 2 -1.75 10.15 -2.28
C LYS A 2 -0.27 10.20 -2.73
N LYS A 3 0.33 11.40 -2.77
CA LYS A 3 1.74 11.59 -3.13
C LYS A 3 2.73 10.77 -2.29
N GLN A 4 2.44 10.58 -1.00
CA GLN A 4 3.31 9.79 -0.11
C GLN A 4 3.30 8.31 -0.49
N ILE A 5 2.12 7.79 -0.85
CA ILE A 5 1.96 6.42 -1.34
C ILE A 5 2.67 6.27 -2.69
N GLU A 6 2.46 7.23 -3.61
CA GLU A 6 3.09 7.21 -4.95
C GLU A 6 4.62 7.18 -4.87
N GLU A 7 5.20 8.09 -4.09
CA GLU A 7 6.66 8.15 -3.91
C GLU A 7 7.19 6.92 -3.15
N GLY A 8 6.46 6.48 -2.11
CA GLY A 8 6.84 5.37 -1.25
C GLY A 8 6.83 4.02 -1.94
N ASP A 9 5.82 3.77 -2.76
CA ASP A 9 5.61 2.50 -3.46
C ASP A 9 6.17 2.53 -4.89
N GLY A 10 6.69 3.68 -5.34
CA GLY A 10 7.23 3.85 -6.69
C GLY A 10 6.17 3.80 -7.79
N LEU A 11 4.96 4.26 -7.47
CA LEU A 11 3.84 4.28 -8.40
C LEU A 11 3.84 5.57 -9.23
N PRO A 12 3.29 5.54 -10.47
CA PRO A 12 2.90 6.75 -11.17
C PRO A 12 1.68 7.38 -10.47
N ASP A 13 0.75 7.97 -11.20
CA ASP A 13 -0.49 8.48 -10.61
C ASP A 13 -1.43 7.32 -10.17
N ILE A 14 -1.84 7.32 -8.91
CA ILE A 14 -2.85 6.36 -8.42
C ILE A 14 -4.24 6.85 -8.87
N CYS A 15 -4.98 5.96 -9.54
CA CYS A 15 -6.32 6.26 -10.04
C CYS A 15 -7.43 5.68 -9.15
N HIS A 16 -8.66 6.17 -9.36
CA HIS A 16 -9.85 5.66 -8.68
C HIS A 16 -10.28 4.32 -9.29
N THR A 17 -10.93 3.47 -8.50
CA THR A 17 -11.40 2.13 -8.92
C THR A 17 -12.27 2.18 -10.18
N SER A 18 -13.10 3.20 -10.32
CA SER A 18 -13.91 3.42 -11.54
C SER A 18 -13.07 3.54 -12.81
N VAL A 19 -11.87 4.15 -12.73
CA VAL A 19 -10.96 4.28 -13.88
C VAL A 19 -10.42 2.90 -14.28
N CYS A 20 -10.06 2.08 -13.31
CA CYS A 20 -9.65 0.69 -13.54
C CYS A 20 -10.76 -0.13 -14.19
N LEU A 21 -12.00 0.01 -13.69
CA LEU A 21 -13.17 -0.69 -14.23
C LEU A 21 -13.47 -0.26 -15.66
N ASP A 22 -13.44 1.04 -15.95
CA ASP A 22 -13.72 1.56 -17.28
C ASP A 22 -12.65 1.13 -18.27
N ALA A 23 -11.36 1.16 -17.89
CA ALA A 23 -10.28 0.62 -18.70
C ALA A 23 -10.48 -0.88 -19.03
N MET A 24 -10.98 -1.66 -18.07
CA MET A 24 -11.28 -3.08 -18.27
C MET A 24 -12.44 -3.31 -19.26
N LYS A 25 -13.49 -2.49 -19.19
CA LYS A 25 -14.59 -2.51 -20.18
C LYS A 25 -14.12 -2.08 -21.56
N GLU A 26 -13.31 -1.03 -21.65
CA GLU A 26 -12.73 -0.52 -22.90
C GLU A 26 -11.81 -1.54 -23.57
N ALA A 27 -11.03 -2.27 -22.78
CA ALA A 27 -10.22 -3.41 -23.25
C ALA A 27 -11.09 -4.58 -23.76
N GLY A 28 -12.41 -4.53 -23.55
CA GLY A 28 -13.38 -5.43 -24.14
C GLY A 28 -13.74 -6.64 -23.29
N PHE A 29 -13.35 -6.65 -22.01
CA PHE A 29 -13.75 -7.69 -21.07
C PHE A 29 -15.24 -7.53 -20.68
N GLU A 30 -15.90 -8.66 -20.52
CA GLU A 30 -17.17 -8.76 -19.79
C GLU A 30 -16.84 -8.82 -18.30
N ILE A 31 -17.28 -7.83 -17.54
CA ILE A 31 -17.03 -7.76 -16.09
C ILE A 31 -17.95 -8.77 -15.40
N LEU A 32 -17.36 -9.76 -14.75
CA LEU A 32 -18.08 -10.77 -13.96
C LEU A 32 -18.24 -10.32 -12.51
N GLU A 33 -17.22 -9.65 -11.98
CA GLU A 33 -17.19 -9.23 -10.59
C GLU A 33 -16.25 -8.04 -10.41
N GLU A 34 -16.67 -7.07 -9.61
CA GLU A 34 -15.75 -6.14 -8.95
C GLU A 34 -16.15 -5.97 -7.49
N ARG A 35 -15.16 -5.80 -6.62
CA ARG A 35 -15.38 -5.39 -5.23
C ARG A 35 -14.08 -5.00 -4.56
N ASP A 36 -14.16 -4.21 -3.50
CA ASP A 36 -13.04 -4.00 -2.59
C ASP A 36 -12.98 -5.14 -1.55
N MET A 37 -11.99 -6.03 -1.67
CA MET A 37 -11.83 -7.12 -0.72
C MET A 37 -11.43 -6.66 0.69
N ALA A 38 -11.10 -5.37 0.88
CA ALA A 38 -10.94 -4.80 2.22
C ALA A 38 -12.25 -4.81 3.03
N GLU A 39 -13.39 -4.86 2.34
CA GLU A 39 -14.72 -4.89 2.94
C GLU A 39 -15.31 -6.30 3.10
N ASP A 40 -14.67 -7.32 2.48
CA ASP A 40 -15.12 -8.72 2.47
C ASP A 40 -15.17 -9.38 3.87
N ASP A 41 -15.83 -10.53 3.95
CA ASP A 41 -16.04 -11.34 5.17
C ASP A 41 -14.74 -11.85 5.84
N TYR A 42 -13.60 -11.87 5.14
CA TYR A 42 -12.26 -12.13 5.73
C TYR A 42 -11.50 -10.83 6.09
N GLY A 43 -12.11 -9.68 5.84
CA GLY A 43 -11.64 -8.36 6.22
C GLY A 43 -11.93 -8.03 7.70
N ALA A 44 -11.74 -6.76 8.05
CA ALA A 44 -11.85 -6.30 9.45
C ALA A 44 -13.26 -6.48 10.06
N SER A 45 -14.29 -6.67 9.24
CA SER A 45 -15.71 -6.71 9.61
C SER A 45 -16.17 -8.00 10.29
N ARG A 46 -15.51 -9.16 10.07
CA ARG A 46 -15.88 -10.44 10.70
C ARG A 46 -14.72 -11.23 11.34
N GLY A 47 -13.61 -10.57 11.66
CA GLY A 47 -12.52 -11.12 12.49
C GLY A 47 -11.13 -11.18 11.84
N GLY A 48 -11.03 -10.78 10.56
CA GLY A 48 -9.73 -10.54 9.92
C GLY A 48 -9.01 -9.33 10.52
N LYS A 49 -7.69 -9.31 10.41
CA LYS A 49 -6.92 -8.11 10.79
C LYS A 49 -7.00 -7.10 9.64
N PRO A 50 -7.22 -5.80 9.92
CA PRO A 50 -7.19 -4.78 8.88
C PRO A 50 -5.88 -4.84 8.07
N TRP A 51 -5.95 -4.70 6.75
CA TRP A 51 -4.78 -4.85 5.87
C TRP A 51 -3.64 -3.89 6.24
N MET A 52 -3.98 -2.69 6.73
CA MET A 52 -3.01 -1.68 7.14
C MET A 52 -2.39 -1.93 8.52
N LEU A 53 -2.79 -2.98 9.24
CA LEU A 53 -2.28 -3.26 10.59
C LEU A 53 -0.74 -3.31 10.69
N PRO A 54 0.01 -3.91 9.74
CA PRO A 54 1.48 -3.90 9.78
C PRO A 54 2.09 -2.50 9.68
N LEU A 55 1.34 -1.53 9.18
CA LEU A 55 1.75 -0.13 8.99
C LEU A 55 1.30 0.78 10.15
N LEU A 56 0.49 0.26 11.07
CA LEU A 56 0.06 0.98 12.26
C LEU A 56 1.12 0.92 13.36
N PRO A 57 1.31 2.00 14.14
CA PRO A 57 2.28 2.02 15.23
C PRO A 57 2.01 0.93 16.28
N SER A 58 3.08 0.42 16.89
CA SER A 58 3.02 -0.46 18.07
C SER A 58 4.19 -0.16 19.00
N TRP A 59 3.96 -0.07 20.30
CA TRP A 59 5.03 0.13 21.27
C TRP A 59 5.87 -1.11 21.58
N ASN A 60 5.55 -2.26 20.97
CA ASN A 60 6.37 -3.46 21.10
C ASN A 60 7.64 -3.34 20.23
N PRO A 61 8.84 -3.20 20.82
CA PRO A 61 10.09 -2.97 20.09
C PRO A 61 10.53 -4.18 19.26
N PHE A 62 10.01 -5.38 19.54
CA PHE A 62 10.32 -6.61 18.80
C PHE A 62 9.48 -6.77 17.52
N THR A 63 8.64 -5.80 17.20
CA THR A 63 7.83 -5.82 15.99
C THR A 63 8.29 -4.74 15.01
N GLN A 64 8.20 -5.03 13.71
CA GLN A 64 8.43 -4.03 12.65
C GLN A 64 7.58 -2.77 12.82
N ARG A 65 6.45 -2.87 13.53
CA ARG A 65 5.51 -1.76 13.77
C ARG A 65 6.07 -0.69 14.70
N PHE A 66 7.13 -1.01 15.46
CA PHE A 66 7.77 -0.04 16.34
C PHE A 66 8.29 1.18 15.59
N GLN A 67 8.82 0.97 14.38
CA GLN A 67 9.38 2.05 13.56
C GLN A 67 8.36 3.15 13.25
N PHE A 68 7.06 2.83 13.21
CA PHE A 68 5.99 3.79 12.90
C PHE A 68 5.61 4.70 14.09
N ASN A 69 6.19 4.51 15.28
CA ASN A 69 6.10 5.52 16.35
C ASN A 69 7.14 6.62 16.14
N TRP A 70 6.89 7.81 16.71
CA TRP A 70 7.86 8.92 16.66
C TRP A 70 9.24 8.53 17.22
N LEU A 71 9.30 7.76 18.31
CA LEU A 71 10.54 7.31 18.92
C LEU A 71 11.23 6.23 18.10
N GLY A 72 10.47 5.24 17.64
CA GLY A 72 10.99 4.18 16.78
C GLY A 72 11.52 4.72 15.44
N TYR A 73 10.84 5.71 14.88
CA TYR A 73 11.27 6.46 13.70
C TYR A 73 12.62 7.12 13.92
N ALA A 74 12.75 7.88 15.01
CA ALA A 74 13.99 8.57 15.35
C ALA A 74 15.15 7.58 15.57
N LEU A 75 14.91 6.51 16.32
CA LEU A 75 15.92 5.50 16.63
C LEU A 75 16.36 4.73 15.38
N THR A 76 15.41 4.32 14.54
CA THR A 76 15.71 3.59 13.29
C THR A 76 16.54 4.45 12.35
N ASN A 77 16.15 5.71 12.15
CA ASN A 77 16.88 6.62 11.29
C ASN A 77 18.27 7.00 11.84
N ALA A 78 18.39 7.19 13.16
CA ALA A 78 19.69 7.43 13.79
C ALA A 78 20.62 6.22 13.63
N SER A 79 20.09 5.01 13.82
CA SER A 79 20.83 3.75 13.64
C SER A 79 21.30 3.59 12.20
N LEU A 80 20.42 3.81 11.21
CA LEU A 80 20.80 3.72 9.80
C LEU A 80 21.86 4.76 9.40
N LYS A 81 21.74 6.00 9.89
CA LYS A 81 22.77 7.03 9.67
C LYS A 81 24.12 6.64 10.26
N LEU A 82 24.13 6.03 11.44
CA LEU A 82 25.36 5.52 12.06
C LEU A 82 25.96 4.39 11.22
N LEU A 83 25.14 3.46 10.76
CA LEU A 83 25.56 2.35 9.90
C LEU A 83 26.12 2.84 8.55
N GLU A 84 25.52 3.86 7.95
CA GLU A 84 26.06 4.54 6.77
C GLU A 84 27.40 5.22 7.05
N PHE A 85 27.50 5.91 8.19
CA PHE A 85 28.70 6.64 8.60
C PHE A 85 29.91 5.70 8.76
N VAL A 86 29.72 4.55 9.41
CA VAL A 86 30.76 3.53 9.55
C VAL A 86 30.93 2.64 8.32
N ARG A 87 30.20 2.92 7.23
CA ARG A 87 30.21 2.19 5.95
C ARG A 87 29.76 0.73 6.03
N LEU A 88 28.99 0.38 7.06
CA LEU A 88 28.34 -0.93 7.15
C LEU A 88 27.07 -0.98 6.28
N ALA A 89 26.38 0.15 6.14
CA ALA A 89 25.27 0.34 5.22
C ALA A 89 25.68 1.18 3.99
N PRO A 90 25.15 0.89 2.79
CA PRO A 90 25.34 1.74 1.61
C PRO A 90 24.83 3.17 1.82
N ARG A 91 25.47 4.14 1.16
CA ARG A 91 24.99 5.53 1.19
C ARG A 91 23.56 5.61 0.67
N GLY A 92 22.71 6.30 1.42
CA GLY A 92 21.31 6.51 1.05
C GLY A 92 20.34 5.49 1.66
N THR A 93 20.77 4.49 2.42
CA THR A 93 19.88 3.54 3.11
C THR A 93 18.85 4.24 4.01
N CYS A 94 19.25 5.22 4.81
CA CYS A 94 18.37 6.04 5.64
C CYS A 94 17.40 6.87 4.77
N LYS A 95 17.84 7.38 3.61
CA LYS A 95 16.97 8.11 2.70
C LYS A 95 15.89 7.19 2.13
N THR A 96 16.26 5.98 1.72
CA THR A 96 15.31 4.95 1.26
C THR A 96 14.35 4.55 2.37
N GLN A 97 14.85 4.35 3.59
CA GLN A 97 14.00 4.05 4.76
C GLN A 97 12.95 5.14 4.98
N VAL A 98 13.36 6.42 4.99
CA VAL A 98 12.44 7.54 5.19
C VAL A 98 11.39 7.60 4.09
N MET A 99 11.78 7.36 2.84
CA MET A 99 10.87 7.31 1.69
C MET A 99 9.84 6.17 1.86
N LEU A 100 10.29 4.94 2.08
CA LEU A 100 9.40 3.77 2.25
C LEU A 100 8.46 3.94 3.44
N GLN A 101 8.98 4.49 4.54
CA GLN A 101 8.20 4.72 5.74
C GLN A 101 7.16 5.83 5.56
N THR A 102 7.48 6.85 4.77
CA THR A 102 6.52 7.89 4.37
C THR A 102 5.38 7.29 3.55
N GLY A 103 5.69 6.36 2.63
CA GLY A 103 4.69 5.53 1.94
C GLY A 103 3.80 4.77 2.92
N GLY A 104 4.41 4.07 3.88
CA GLY A 104 3.68 3.34 4.92
C GLY A 104 2.73 4.21 5.74
N PHE A 105 3.12 5.43 6.10
CA PHE A 105 2.21 6.39 6.75
C PHE A 105 1.06 6.81 5.82
N GLY A 106 1.35 7.03 4.53
CA GLY A 106 0.34 7.33 3.53
C GLY A 106 -0.69 6.22 3.39
N LEU A 107 -0.24 4.98 3.27
CA LEU A 107 -1.05 3.77 3.19
C LEU A 107 -1.91 3.57 4.46
N ALA A 108 -1.30 3.69 5.63
CA ALA A 108 -2.00 3.55 6.91
C ALA A 108 -3.12 4.60 7.07
N GLY A 109 -2.84 5.86 6.70
CA GLY A 109 -3.85 6.91 6.67
C GLY A 109 -4.96 6.63 5.65
N GLY A 110 -4.59 6.20 4.44
CA GLY A 110 -5.53 5.91 3.36
C GLY A 110 -6.50 4.78 3.70
N GLY A 111 -5.97 3.72 4.32
CA GLY A 111 -6.79 2.62 4.82
C GLY A 111 -7.67 3.02 6.00
N LYS A 112 -7.19 3.87 6.92
CA LYS A 112 -7.98 4.36 8.05
C LYS A 112 -9.16 5.23 7.62
N GLU A 113 -8.92 6.14 6.67
CA GLU A 113 -9.96 7.01 6.11
C GLU A 113 -10.84 6.29 5.08
N LYS A 114 -10.54 5.03 4.74
CA LYS A 114 -11.23 4.22 3.72
C LYS A 114 -11.28 4.89 2.33
N ILE A 115 -10.23 5.64 1.99
CA ILE A 115 -10.10 6.30 0.68
C ILE A 115 -9.02 5.67 -0.21
N PHE A 116 -8.36 4.63 0.30
CA PHE A 116 -7.39 3.85 -0.43
C PHE A 116 -7.55 2.38 -0.09
N THR A 117 -7.51 1.53 -1.13
CA THR A 117 -7.47 0.08 -0.98
C THR A 117 -6.39 -0.50 -1.88
N PRO A 118 -5.51 -1.37 -1.36
CA PRO A 118 -4.64 -2.20 -2.18
C PRO A 118 -5.33 -3.52 -2.61
N MET A 119 -6.60 -3.73 -2.26
CA MET A 119 -7.29 -5.02 -2.38
C MET A 119 -8.53 -4.93 -3.29
N TYR A 120 -8.53 -4.01 -4.26
CA TYR A 120 -9.58 -3.93 -5.26
C TYR A 120 -9.46 -5.09 -6.27
N LEU A 121 -10.49 -5.93 -6.30
CA LEU A 121 -10.59 -7.08 -7.17
C LEU A 121 -11.46 -6.75 -8.39
N MET A 122 -10.98 -7.10 -9.57
CA MET A 122 -11.78 -7.13 -10.80
C MET A 122 -11.61 -8.49 -11.48
N VAL A 123 -12.71 -9.13 -11.84
CA VAL A 123 -12.74 -10.40 -12.57
C VAL A 123 -13.51 -10.20 -13.86
N GLY A 124 -12.92 -10.60 -14.98
CA GLY A 124 -13.56 -10.48 -16.28
C GLY A 124 -13.27 -11.65 -17.19
N ARG A 125 -14.16 -11.80 -18.17
CA ARG A 125 -14.10 -12.82 -19.20
C ARG A 125 -13.88 -12.17 -20.56
N VAL A 126 -13.06 -12.79 -21.39
CA VAL A 126 -12.98 -12.45 -22.82
C VAL A 126 -14.24 -13.03 -23.51
N PRO A 127 -15.09 -12.20 -24.12
CA PRO A 127 -16.31 -12.69 -24.77
C PRO A 127 -15.98 -13.55 -25.99
N LEU A 128 -16.54 -14.76 -26.08
CA LEU A 128 -16.29 -15.69 -27.19
C LEU A 128 -16.92 -15.23 -28.52
N ASP A 129 -17.98 -14.42 -28.46
CA ASP A 129 -18.73 -13.97 -29.63
C ASP A 129 -18.23 -12.64 -30.23
N LYS A 130 -17.20 -12.02 -29.63
CA LYS A 130 -16.58 -10.83 -30.23
C LYS A 130 -15.72 -11.27 -31.42
N LYS A 131 -16.34 -11.27 -32.61
CA LYS A 131 -15.59 -11.22 -33.88
C LYS A 131 -14.57 -10.08 -33.75
N THR A 132 -13.29 -10.45 -33.79
CA THR A 132 -12.15 -9.53 -33.72
C THR A 132 -12.40 -8.40 -34.71
N LYS A 133 -12.51 -7.16 -34.22
CA LYS A 133 -12.56 -5.97 -35.06
C LYS A 133 -11.15 -5.65 -35.56
#